data_AF-A0A1A8D0M3-F1
#
_entry.id   AF-A0A1A8D0M3-F1
#
_cell.length_a   1.000
_cell.length_b   1.000
_cell.length_c   1.000
_cell.angle_alpha   90.00
_cell.angle_beta   90.00
_cell.angle_gamma   90.00
#
_symmetry.space_group_name_H-M   'P 1'
#
loop_
_entity.id
_entity.type
_entity.pdbx_description
1 polymer ?
#
loop_
_entity_poly.entity_id
_entity_poly.type
_entity_poly.pdbx_seq_one_letter_code
_entity_poly.pdbx_strand_id
1 'polypeptide(L)'
;PALTETLEVASKSIKKELSLTETLVWKYTAVLEDATRPDPECRQQDVSIVLLRQALYNVRQHQAFLRVLQNDADLCVSHVETLQTELSAQMKLLRETVQSRAAVLKSAVYVRAHLNLYCPTRTLGLTVLLQTPPLLKDLSKLWRELQDEAALLNKLDDITLSLQPFITSQATMFPETYLDSLVETAELKTDEQRLAETGHERMDPAQMETQEWLTSETTTNLTGLPLQYNGFCGYTLVHRDGLLLPGNPQIGVLKHKETLFAFSSKEAALKFASCPDDVIAGVMTTSKHFPELLKLLNLHQQPLLVHPKSEVQSEESLQEMAITRSDSGTQTDIHPIMANIDRLYEWNEWEHRRKAIKLADLRTKATHSTQTDLSYMRRESSTQTWLPKEASTQTGKGDGSSVPRPLTYLAGLSGPKNAPLISFNLTRPVDE
;
A
#
# COMPACT_ATOMS: atom_id res chain seq x y z
N PRO A 1 27.75 20.87 -8.36
CA PRO A 1 27.11 22.01 -9.05
C PRO A 1 25.88 21.61 -9.88
N ALA A 2 25.95 20.60 -10.75
CA ALA A 2 24.78 20.19 -11.56
C ALA A 2 23.64 19.55 -10.74
N LEU A 3 23.98 18.79 -9.68
CA LEU A 3 23.00 18.13 -8.82
C LEU A 3 22.21 19.14 -7.96
N THR A 4 22.89 20.16 -7.44
CA THR A 4 22.26 21.21 -6.63
C THR A 4 21.33 22.08 -7.46
N GLU A 5 21.68 22.35 -8.72
CA GLU A 5 20.84 23.13 -9.63
C GLU A 5 19.56 22.36 -10.03
N THR A 6 19.68 21.08 -10.37
CA THR A 6 18.53 20.22 -10.70
C THR A 6 17.58 20.05 -9.52
N LEU A 7 18.12 19.88 -8.32
CA LEU A 7 17.38 19.80 -7.07
C LEU A 7 16.60 21.10 -6.76
N GLU A 8 17.22 22.27 -6.95
CA GLU A 8 16.54 23.54 -6.79
C GLU A 8 15.37 23.70 -7.78
N VAL A 9 15.56 23.27 -9.03
CA VAL A 9 14.51 23.31 -10.05
C VAL A 9 13.34 22.40 -9.67
N ALA A 10 13.62 21.18 -9.22
CA ALA A 10 12.59 20.24 -8.75
C ALA A 10 11.82 20.79 -7.54
N SER A 11 12.52 21.31 -6.52
CA SER A 11 11.91 21.94 -5.34
C SER A 11 11.04 23.15 -5.72
N LYS A 12 11.49 24.01 -6.65
CA LYS A 12 10.70 25.14 -7.18
C LYS A 12 9.45 24.67 -7.92
N SER A 13 9.54 23.59 -8.68
CA SER A 13 8.41 22.99 -9.40
C SER A 13 7.32 22.51 -8.43
N ILE A 14 7.71 21.72 -7.41
CA ILE A 14 6.81 21.23 -6.36
C ILE A 14 6.16 22.39 -5.61
N LYS A 15 6.91 23.43 -5.25
CA LYS A 15 6.39 24.63 -4.57
C LYS A 15 5.37 25.39 -5.41
N LYS A 16 5.58 25.47 -6.73
CA LYS A 16 4.62 26.09 -7.66
C LYS A 16 3.33 25.25 -7.76
N GLU A 17 3.45 23.93 -7.83
CA GLU A 17 2.28 23.06 -7.88
C GLU A 17 1.48 23.11 -6.57
N LEU A 18 2.18 23.17 -5.44
CA LEU A 18 1.59 23.31 -4.12
C LEU A 18 0.82 24.63 -3.98
N SER A 19 1.37 25.76 -4.45
CA SER A 19 0.66 27.04 -4.36
C SER A 19 -0.62 27.07 -5.22
N LEU A 20 -0.62 26.45 -6.40
CA LEU A 20 -1.83 26.28 -7.22
C LEU A 20 -2.86 25.36 -6.55
N THR A 21 -2.38 24.31 -5.88
CA THR A 21 -3.26 23.40 -5.15
C THR A 21 -3.88 24.11 -3.95
N GLU A 22 -3.12 24.93 -3.23
CA GLU A 22 -3.59 25.71 -2.08
C GLU A 22 -4.66 26.72 -2.46
N THR A 23 -4.50 27.43 -3.59
CA THR A 23 -5.56 28.34 -4.07
C THR A 23 -6.86 27.60 -4.38
N LEU A 24 -6.77 26.43 -5.03
CA LEU A 24 -7.94 25.57 -5.27
C LEU A 24 -8.61 25.14 -3.97
N VAL A 25 -7.83 24.70 -2.98
CA VAL A 25 -8.34 24.35 -1.65
C VAL A 25 -9.13 25.50 -1.04
N TRP A 26 -8.59 26.72 -1.06
CA TRP A 26 -9.25 27.88 -0.47
C TRP A 26 -10.55 28.23 -1.22
N LYS A 27 -10.55 28.17 -2.56
CA LYS A 27 -11.74 28.37 -3.39
C LYS A 27 -12.83 27.34 -3.05
N TYR A 28 -12.52 26.05 -3.06
CA TYR A 28 -13.49 24.99 -2.72
C TYR A 28 -14.01 25.13 -1.28
N THR A 29 -13.13 25.46 -0.34
CA THR A 29 -13.53 25.61 1.06
C THR A 29 -14.47 26.80 1.23
N ALA A 30 -14.18 27.95 0.60
CA ALA A 30 -15.03 29.14 0.66
C ALA A 30 -16.43 28.91 0.06
N VAL A 31 -16.50 28.26 -1.11
CA VAL A 31 -17.77 27.91 -1.75
C VAL A 31 -18.60 26.96 -0.88
N LEU A 32 -17.97 25.95 -0.27
CA LEU A 32 -18.66 25.02 0.62
C LEU A 32 -19.05 25.67 1.96
N GLU A 33 -18.26 26.60 2.48
CA GLU A 33 -18.59 27.39 3.66
C GLU A 33 -19.86 28.22 3.44
N ASP A 34 -20.00 28.86 2.28
CA ASP A 34 -21.21 29.65 1.94
C ASP A 34 -22.42 28.75 1.70
N ALA A 35 -22.24 27.64 0.95
CA ALA A 35 -23.31 26.69 0.66
C ALA A 35 -23.85 25.94 1.91
N THR A 36 -23.05 25.82 2.97
CA THR A 36 -23.43 25.16 4.23
C THR A 36 -23.88 26.14 5.32
N ARG A 37 -24.02 27.44 5.01
CA ARG A 37 -24.63 28.39 5.94
C ARG A 37 -26.09 28.00 6.21
N PRO A 38 -26.57 28.18 7.47
CA PRO A 38 -27.93 27.82 7.84
C PRO A 38 -29.03 28.70 7.21
N ASP A 39 -28.68 29.70 6.39
CA ASP A 39 -29.66 30.59 5.77
C ASP A 39 -30.35 29.95 4.54
N PRO A 40 -31.69 30.01 4.45
CA PRO A 40 -32.47 29.28 3.45
C PRO A 40 -32.47 29.90 2.04
N GLU A 41 -31.90 31.09 1.84
CA GLU A 41 -32.04 31.86 0.59
C GLU A 41 -31.02 31.47 -0.51
N CYS A 42 -29.93 30.78 -0.17
CA CYS A 42 -28.84 30.45 -1.12
C CYS A 42 -28.92 29.06 -1.79
N ARG A 43 -30.07 28.37 -1.74
CA ARG A 43 -30.21 27.00 -2.30
C ARG A 43 -30.55 26.96 -3.80
N GLN A 44 -29.96 27.85 -4.59
CA GLN A 44 -30.18 27.88 -6.04
C GLN A 44 -28.85 27.91 -6.80
N GLN A 45 -28.14 26.79 -6.86
CA GLN A 45 -27.12 26.55 -7.87
C GLN A 45 -27.06 25.05 -8.19
N ASP A 46 -27.20 24.72 -9.47
CA ASP A 46 -27.31 23.39 -10.10
C ASP A 46 -26.10 22.44 -9.89
N VAL A 47 -25.18 22.76 -9.00
CA VAL A 47 -24.02 21.90 -8.71
C VAL A 47 -24.39 20.87 -7.68
N SER A 48 -24.06 19.61 -7.96
CA SER A 48 -24.05 18.60 -6.92
C SER A 48 -22.97 18.99 -5.88
N ILE A 49 -23.40 19.56 -4.76
CA ILE A 49 -22.56 19.87 -3.58
C ILE A 49 -21.71 18.64 -3.17
N VAL A 50 -22.17 17.43 -3.51
CA VAL A 50 -21.40 16.18 -3.38
C VAL A 50 -20.10 16.21 -4.20
N LEU A 51 -20.15 16.64 -5.47
CA LEU A 51 -18.97 16.71 -6.34
C LEU A 51 -17.97 17.78 -5.86
N LEU A 52 -18.44 18.93 -5.37
CA LEU A 52 -17.55 19.95 -4.78
C LEU A 52 -16.86 19.43 -3.51
N ARG A 53 -17.55 18.63 -2.70
CA ARG A 53 -16.95 17.97 -1.52
C ARG A 53 -15.90 16.93 -1.91
N GLN A 54 -16.21 16.06 -2.87
CA GLN A 54 -15.25 15.08 -3.40
C GLN A 54 -14.02 15.77 -3.99
N ALA A 55 -14.23 16.86 -4.75
CA ALA A 55 -13.17 17.72 -5.25
C ALA A 55 -12.31 18.29 -4.11
N LEU A 56 -12.92 18.88 -3.09
CA LEU A 56 -12.19 19.39 -1.91
C LEU A 56 -11.33 18.28 -1.27
N TYR A 57 -11.89 17.09 -1.05
CA TYR A 57 -11.17 15.98 -0.43
C TYR A 57 -9.97 15.54 -1.27
N ASN A 58 -10.15 15.39 -2.57
CA ASN A 58 -9.09 15.02 -3.50
C ASN A 58 -7.99 16.08 -3.55
N VAL A 59 -8.35 17.36 -3.62
CA VAL A 59 -7.37 18.46 -3.65
C VAL A 59 -6.64 18.56 -2.31
N ARG A 60 -7.30 18.32 -1.17
CA ARG A 60 -6.66 18.23 0.17
C ARG A 60 -5.70 17.05 0.27
N GLN A 61 -6.04 15.89 -0.30
CA GLN A 61 -5.11 14.75 -0.40
C GLN A 61 -3.89 15.09 -1.26
N HIS A 62 -4.11 15.73 -2.41
CA HIS A 62 -3.04 16.19 -3.30
C HIS A 62 -2.11 17.17 -2.58
N GLN A 63 -2.67 18.15 -1.87
CA GLN A 63 -1.93 19.09 -1.04
C GLN A 63 -1.07 18.37 0.03
N ALA A 64 -1.66 17.40 0.74
CA ALA A 64 -0.93 16.63 1.75
C ALA A 64 0.21 15.82 1.14
N PHE A 65 0.01 15.22 -0.04
CA PHE A 65 1.04 14.47 -0.75
C PHE A 65 2.18 15.37 -1.24
N LEU A 66 1.86 16.53 -1.83
CA LEU A 66 2.86 17.51 -2.26
C LEU A 66 3.69 18.04 -1.08
N ARG A 67 3.10 18.22 0.10
CA ARG A 67 3.85 18.61 1.32
C ARG A 67 4.84 17.53 1.75
N VAL A 68 4.48 16.25 1.64
CA VAL A 68 5.43 15.14 1.90
C VAL A 68 6.57 15.19 0.90
N LEU A 69 6.28 15.31 -0.40
CA LEU A 69 7.30 15.41 -1.44
C LEU A 69 8.21 16.63 -1.26
N GLN A 70 7.65 17.76 -0.84
CA GLN A 70 8.44 18.95 -0.55
C GLN A 70 9.38 18.73 0.63
N ASN A 71 8.90 18.13 1.73
CA ASN A 71 9.74 17.82 2.89
C ASN A 71 10.86 16.85 2.53
N ASP A 72 10.56 15.82 1.73
CA ASP A 72 11.55 14.87 1.24
C ASP A 72 12.57 15.56 0.33
N ALA A 73 12.14 16.44 -0.58
CA ALA A 73 13.02 17.22 -1.43
C ALA A 73 13.92 18.16 -0.62
N ASP A 74 13.38 18.88 0.37
CA ASP A 74 14.14 19.78 1.24
C ASP A 74 15.14 18.98 2.10
N LEU A 75 14.80 17.76 2.54
CA LEU A 75 15.74 16.85 3.21
C LEU A 75 16.86 16.38 2.27
N CYS A 76 16.53 16.04 1.02
CA CYS A 76 17.52 15.68 -0.01
C CYS A 76 18.49 16.84 -0.27
N VAL A 77 18.00 18.09 -0.31
CA VAL A 77 18.86 19.30 -0.40
C VAL A 77 19.89 19.31 0.71
N SER A 78 19.43 19.24 1.96
CA SER A 78 20.32 19.28 3.11
C SER A 78 21.33 18.12 3.08
N HIS A 79 20.88 16.91 2.74
CA HIS A 79 21.75 15.75 2.69
C HIS A 79 22.81 15.86 1.59
N VAL A 80 22.43 16.28 0.38
CA VAL A 80 23.38 16.52 -0.72
C VAL A 80 24.43 17.56 -0.36
N GLU A 81 24.05 18.66 0.32
CA GLU A 81 25.00 19.67 0.79
C GLU A 81 26.02 19.08 1.78
N THR A 82 25.54 18.29 2.75
CA THR A 82 26.44 17.61 3.71
C THR A 82 27.38 16.62 3.02
N LEU A 83 26.87 15.80 2.09
CA LEU A 83 27.69 14.84 1.33
C LEU A 83 28.71 15.54 0.43
N GLN A 84 28.36 16.66 -0.20
CA GLN A 84 29.29 17.43 -1.03
C GLN A 84 30.41 18.05 -0.21
N THR A 85 30.09 18.60 0.97
CA THR A 85 31.11 19.18 1.86
C THR A 85 32.07 18.10 2.37
N GLU A 86 31.57 16.95 2.82
CA GLU A 86 32.39 15.83 3.28
C GLU A 86 33.24 15.24 2.14
N LEU A 87 32.64 15.02 0.96
CA LEU A 87 33.37 14.56 -0.22
C LEU A 87 34.51 15.53 -0.57
N SER A 88 34.26 16.84 -0.53
CA SER A 88 35.28 17.85 -0.81
C SER A 88 36.43 17.84 0.20
N ALA A 89 36.13 17.58 1.49
CA ALA A 89 37.12 17.47 2.55
C ALA A 89 37.99 16.23 2.38
N GLN A 90 37.38 15.07 2.13
CA GLN A 90 38.09 13.81 1.86
C GLN A 90 38.94 13.88 0.58
N MET A 91 38.48 14.58 -0.46
CA MET A 91 39.25 14.79 -1.69
C MET A 91 40.45 15.73 -1.48
N LYS A 92 40.34 16.73 -0.60
CA LYS A 92 41.48 17.57 -0.19
C LYS A 92 42.50 16.76 0.59
N LEU A 93 42.06 15.95 1.56
CA LEU A 93 42.92 15.05 2.33
C LEU A 93 43.64 14.05 1.42
N LEU A 94 42.95 13.48 0.42
CA LEU A 94 43.55 12.62 -0.59
C LEU A 94 44.60 13.38 -1.42
N ARG A 95 44.30 14.62 -1.82
CA ARG A 95 45.24 15.44 -2.59
C ARG A 95 46.51 15.75 -1.79
N GLU A 96 46.40 16.12 -0.52
CA GLU A 96 47.54 16.42 0.36
C GLU A 96 48.40 15.17 0.64
N THR A 97 47.77 14.02 0.86
CA THR A 97 48.47 12.73 1.07
C THR A 97 49.18 12.23 -0.19
N VAL A 98 48.65 12.52 -1.38
CA VAL A 98 49.28 12.15 -2.66
C VAL A 98 50.36 13.15 -3.09
N GLN A 99 50.14 14.47 -2.93
CA GLN A 99 51.11 15.50 -3.30
C GLN A 99 52.39 15.47 -2.46
N SER A 100 52.34 14.94 -1.23
CA SER A 100 53.49 14.83 -0.34
C SER A 100 54.45 13.67 -0.68
N ARG A 101 54.19 12.85 -1.71
CA ARG A 101 55.04 11.69 -2.08
C ARG A 101 55.26 11.52 -3.58
N ALA A 102 56.51 11.68 -4.04
CA ALA A 102 56.93 11.42 -5.43
C ALA A 102 56.89 9.92 -5.82
N ALA A 103 56.82 9.02 -4.84
CA ALA A 103 56.52 7.60 -5.01
C ALA A 103 55.55 7.18 -3.91
N VAL A 104 54.31 6.86 -4.27
CA VAL A 104 53.33 6.37 -3.30
C VAL A 104 53.63 4.91 -2.99
N LEU A 105 53.77 4.56 -1.70
CA LEU A 105 53.96 3.19 -1.25
C LEU A 105 52.84 2.30 -1.82
N LYS A 106 53.20 1.16 -2.43
CA LYS A 106 52.24 0.21 -3.04
C LYS A 106 51.16 -0.27 -2.06
N SER A 107 51.43 -0.24 -0.75
CA SER A 107 50.47 -0.53 0.32
C SER A 107 49.37 0.52 0.49
N ALA A 108 49.53 1.71 -0.09
CA ALA A 108 48.59 2.82 0.02
C ALA A 108 47.75 3.06 -1.24
N VAL A 109 48.04 2.42 -2.38
CA VAL A 109 47.36 2.71 -3.68
C VAL A 109 47.04 1.46 -4.52
N TYR A 110 47.70 0.32 -4.32
CA TYR A 110 47.58 -0.78 -5.29
C TYR A 110 46.40 -1.73 -5.00
N VAL A 111 45.32 -1.60 -5.77
CA VAL A 111 44.27 -2.62 -5.88
C VAL A 111 44.83 -3.79 -6.70
N ARG A 112 45.30 -4.84 -6.02
CA ARG A 112 45.77 -6.07 -6.67
C ARG A 112 44.59 -6.98 -6.98
N ALA A 113 43.94 -6.78 -8.12
CA ALA A 113 43.03 -7.77 -8.69
C ALA A 113 43.87 -8.93 -9.27
N HIS A 114 44.10 -9.97 -8.47
CA HIS A 114 44.60 -11.25 -8.98
C HIS A 114 43.42 -12.02 -9.57
N LEU A 115 43.19 -11.88 -10.89
CA LEU A 115 42.46 -12.90 -11.64
C LEU A 115 43.39 -14.10 -11.82
N ASN A 116 43.30 -15.06 -10.91
CA ASN A 116 43.79 -16.41 -11.20
C ASN A 116 42.67 -17.15 -11.95
N LEU A 117 42.72 -17.15 -13.28
CA LEU A 117 42.15 -18.25 -14.04
C LEU A 117 43.05 -19.46 -13.84
N TYR A 118 42.64 -20.44 -13.03
CA TYR A 118 42.77 -21.85 -13.44
C TYR A 118 41.94 -22.87 -12.61
N CYS A 119 41.27 -23.71 -13.39
CA CYS A 119 40.80 -25.09 -13.18
C CYS A 119 39.59 -25.45 -12.29
N PRO A 120 38.73 -26.38 -12.79
CA PRO A 120 37.54 -26.88 -12.12
C PRO A 120 37.94 -27.97 -11.11
N THR A 121 37.06 -28.25 -10.14
CA THR A 121 37.18 -29.31 -9.13
C THR A 121 37.97 -28.97 -7.87
N ARG A 122 37.43 -28.04 -7.07
CA ARG A 122 37.13 -28.23 -5.64
C ARG A 122 36.55 -26.96 -5.06
N THR A 123 35.35 -27.08 -4.51
CA THR A 123 34.70 -26.11 -3.63
C THR A 123 35.58 -25.80 -2.43
N LEU A 124 36.24 -24.65 -2.45
CA LEU A 124 36.67 -23.92 -1.26
C LEU A 124 36.42 -22.43 -1.54
N GLY A 125 35.56 -21.82 -0.72
CA GLY A 125 35.09 -20.46 -0.89
C GLY A 125 36.23 -19.44 -0.91
N LEU A 126 36.27 -18.66 -1.98
CA LEU A 126 37.11 -17.46 -2.09
C LEU A 126 36.43 -16.31 -1.34
N THR A 127 36.92 -15.97 -0.16
CA THR A 127 36.71 -14.64 0.43
C THR A 127 37.79 -13.71 -0.10
N VAL A 128 37.42 -12.87 -1.06
CA VAL A 128 38.30 -11.81 -1.58
C VAL A 128 38.47 -10.75 -0.49
N LEU A 129 39.60 -10.78 0.22
CA LEU A 129 40.00 -9.69 1.12
C LEU A 129 40.59 -8.54 0.28
N LEU A 130 39.71 -7.69 -0.24
CA LEU A 130 40.07 -6.40 -0.83
C LEU A 130 40.57 -5.47 0.28
N GLN A 131 41.89 -5.34 0.41
CA GLN A 131 42.50 -4.33 1.28
C GLN A 131 42.66 -3.04 0.46
N THR A 132 41.56 -2.30 0.32
CA THR A 132 41.58 -0.93 -0.23
C THR A 132 42.12 0.04 0.83
N PRO A 133 42.78 1.15 0.45
CA PRO A 133 43.12 2.21 1.38
C PRO A 133 41.81 2.72 2.02
N PRO A 134 41.76 2.92 3.35
CA PRO A 134 40.52 3.32 4.05
C PRO A 134 39.91 4.57 3.41
N LEU A 135 40.74 5.55 3.07
CA LEU A 135 40.34 6.80 2.42
C LEU A 135 39.62 6.60 1.07
N LEU A 136 40.04 5.63 0.24
CA LEU A 136 39.40 5.37 -1.04
C LEU A 136 38.06 4.64 -0.86
N LYS A 137 37.97 3.80 0.17
CA LYS A 137 36.72 3.12 0.54
C LYS A 137 35.69 4.14 1.02
N ASP A 138 36.11 5.08 1.86
CA ASP A 138 35.25 6.13 2.40
C ASP A 138 34.78 7.08 1.29
N LEU A 139 35.68 7.48 0.38
CA LEU A 139 35.32 8.25 -0.82
C LEU A 139 34.34 7.49 -1.73
N SER A 140 34.54 6.20 -1.94
CA SER A 140 33.62 5.39 -2.75
C SER A 140 32.23 5.27 -2.11
N LYS A 141 32.16 5.25 -0.77
CA LYS A 141 30.91 5.25 -0.02
C LYS A 141 30.17 6.58 -0.19
N LEU A 142 30.86 7.70 0.04
CA LEU A 142 30.30 9.06 -0.13
C LEU A 142 29.83 9.31 -1.56
N TRP A 143 30.60 8.84 -2.55
CA TRP A 143 30.22 8.95 -3.95
C TRP A 143 28.96 8.11 -4.26
N ARG A 144 28.84 6.91 -3.68
CA ARG A 144 27.64 6.08 -3.85
C ARG A 144 26.42 6.70 -3.18
N GLU A 145 26.56 7.23 -1.96
CA GLU A 145 25.50 7.96 -1.27
C GLU A 145 25.03 9.17 -2.11
N LEU A 146 25.95 9.92 -2.72
CA LEU A 146 25.60 11.03 -3.62
C LEU A 146 24.87 10.56 -4.90
N GLN A 147 25.23 9.39 -5.43
CA GLN A 147 24.52 8.78 -6.57
C GLN A 147 23.11 8.30 -6.18
N ASP A 148 22.96 7.74 -4.98
CA ASP A 148 21.67 7.30 -4.45
C ASP A 148 20.73 8.51 -4.28
N GLU A 149 21.22 9.64 -3.77
CA GLU A 149 20.48 10.91 -3.71
C GLU A 149 20.07 11.43 -5.10
N ALA A 150 20.98 11.35 -6.08
CA ALA A 150 20.64 11.71 -7.46
C ALA A 150 19.54 10.83 -8.05
N ALA A 151 19.54 9.53 -7.75
CA ALA A 151 18.51 8.60 -8.19
C ALA A 151 17.15 8.86 -7.48
N LEU A 152 17.18 9.23 -6.19
CA LEU A 152 15.98 9.64 -5.46
C LEU A 152 15.37 10.90 -6.07
N LEU A 153 16.19 11.87 -6.46
CA LEU A 153 15.72 13.10 -7.09
C LEU A 153 15.05 12.89 -8.44
N ASN A 154 15.62 12.03 -9.28
CA ASN A 154 14.96 11.67 -10.54
C ASN A 154 13.58 11.04 -10.29
N LYS A 155 13.45 10.21 -9.24
CA LYS A 155 12.14 9.65 -8.86
C LYS A 155 11.17 10.72 -8.36
N LEU A 156 11.64 11.68 -7.57
CA LEU A 156 10.80 12.79 -7.10
C LEU A 156 10.32 13.66 -8.28
N ASP A 157 11.18 13.90 -9.27
CA ASP A 157 10.81 14.61 -10.49
C ASP A 157 9.80 13.82 -11.33
N ASP A 158 10.03 12.51 -11.53
CA ASP A 158 9.10 11.61 -12.22
C ASP A 158 7.72 11.59 -11.53
N ILE A 159 7.69 11.52 -10.20
CA ILE A 159 6.46 11.59 -9.41
C ILE A 159 5.77 12.95 -9.63
N THR A 160 6.51 14.05 -9.55
CA THR A 160 5.96 15.41 -9.74
C THR A 160 5.37 15.56 -11.15
N LEU A 161 6.04 15.05 -12.19
CA LEU A 161 5.51 15.04 -13.56
C LEU A 161 4.25 14.18 -13.69
N SER A 162 4.18 13.06 -12.97
CA SER A 162 2.99 12.19 -12.95
C SER A 162 1.78 12.82 -12.22
N LEU A 163 2.03 13.80 -11.36
CA LEU A 163 1.03 14.52 -10.58
C LEU A 163 0.39 15.71 -11.33
N GLN A 164 1.13 16.35 -12.24
CA GLN A 164 0.62 17.50 -13.03
C GLN A 164 -0.74 17.29 -13.74
N PRO A 165 -1.08 16.10 -14.27
CA PRO A 165 -2.39 15.84 -14.85
C PRO A 165 -3.55 16.04 -13.87
N PHE A 166 -3.32 15.93 -12.56
CA PHE A 166 -4.34 16.13 -11.53
C PHE A 166 -4.93 17.54 -11.60
N ILE A 167 -4.09 18.59 -11.57
CA ILE A 167 -4.55 19.98 -11.66
C ILE A 167 -5.28 20.23 -12.99
N THR A 168 -4.75 19.65 -14.08
CA THR A 168 -5.38 19.76 -15.40
C THR A 168 -6.77 19.14 -15.39
N SER A 169 -6.92 17.95 -14.81
CA SER A 169 -8.21 17.26 -14.69
C SER A 169 -9.19 18.06 -13.81
N GLN A 170 -8.69 18.71 -12.75
CA GLN A 170 -9.51 19.53 -11.89
C GLN A 170 -10.03 20.77 -12.63
N ALA A 171 -9.19 21.42 -13.43
CA ALA A 171 -9.58 22.54 -14.28
C ALA A 171 -10.59 22.13 -15.37
N THR A 172 -10.59 20.88 -15.84
CA THR A 172 -11.62 20.37 -16.75
C THR A 172 -12.97 20.12 -16.08
N MET A 173 -12.96 19.66 -14.82
CA MET A 173 -14.19 19.43 -14.04
C MET A 173 -14.80 20.74 -13.54
N PHE A 174 -13.97 21.64 -13.03
CA PHE A 174 -14.36 22.95 -12.52
C PHE A 174 -13.43 24.01 -13.12
N PRO A 175 -13.85 24.65 -14.23
CA PRO A 175 -13.08 25.74 -14.83
C PRO A 175 -12.83 26.87 -13.84
N GLU A 176 -11.67 27.52 -13.93
CA GLU A 176 -11.29 28.57 -12.98
C GLU A 176 -12.29 29.74 -12.99
N THR A 177 -12.77 30.14 -14.17
CA THR A 177 -13.81 31.17 -14.33
C THR A 177 -15.12 30.80 -13.64
N TYR A 178 -15.44 29.51 -13.58
CA TYR A 178 -16.63 29.02 -12.91
C TYR A 178 -16.47 29.08 -11.39
N LEU A 179 -15.32 28.62 -10.87
CA LEU A 179 -15.02 28.73 -9.44
C LEU A 179 -14.95 30.19 -8.99
N ASP A 180 -14.36 31.07 -9.80
CA ASP A 180 -14.27 32.50 -9.48
C ASP A 180 -15.67 33.13 -9.40
N SER A 181 -16.60 32.76 -10.29
CA SER A 181 -18.00 33.24 -10.21
C SER A 181 -18.75 32.78 -8.95
N LEU A 182 -18.40 31.58 -8.44
CA LEU A 182 -18.96 31.06 -7.18
C LEU A 182 -18.32 31.70 -5.95
N VAL A 183 -17.08 32.19 -6.11
CA VAL A 183 -16.31 32.83 -5.06
C VAL A 183 -16.58 34.33 -4.98
N GLU A 184 -17.07 34.99 -6.04
CA GLU A 184 -17.43 36.42 -6.02
C GLU A 184 -18.42 36.79 -4.89
N THR A 185 -19.19 35.83 -4.38
CA THR A 185 -20.10 35.99 -3.24
C THR A 185 -19.47 35.67 -1.87
N ALA A 186 -18.28 35.08 -1.84
CA ALA A 186 -17.62 34.56 -0.64
C ALA A 186 -16.22 35.15 -0.42
N GLU A 187 -15.89 35.49 0.83
CA GLU A 187 -14.53 35.94 1.18
C GLU A 187 -13.53 34.77 1.08
N LEU A 188 -12.52 34.90 0.21
CA LEU A 188 -11.41 33.94 0.14
C LEU A 188 -10.51 34.06 1.37
N LYS A 189 -10.72 33.17 2.33
CA LYS A 189 -9.87 33.03 3.52
C LYS A 189 -8.85 31.92 3.32
N THR A 190 -7.60 32.18 3.69
CA THR A 190 -6.57 31.14 3.81
C THR A 190 -6.81 30.32 5.08
N ASP A 191 -6.25 29.11 5.14
CA ASP A 191 -6.33 28.30 6.36
C ASP A 191 -5.69 29.02 7.57
N GLU A 192 -4.60 29.75 7.34
CA GLU A 192 -3.93 30.57 8.36
C GLU A 192 -4.82 31.71 8.86
N GLN A 193 -5.56 32.37 7.97
CA GLN A 193 -6.53 33.40 8.33
C GLN A 193 -7.69 32.81 9.14
N ARG A 194 -8.22 31.65 8.74
CA ARG A 194 -9.26 30.92 9.52
C ARG A 194 -8.78 30.58 10.93
N LEU A 195 -7.52 30.16 11.06
CA LEU A 195 -6.89 29.89 12.35
C LEU A 195 -6.67 31.18 13.16
N ALA A 196 -6.25 32.28 12.52
CA ALA A 196 -6.02 33.55 13.19
C ALA A 196 -7.32 34.16 13.77
N GLU A 197 -8.42 34.08 13.02
CA GLU A 197 -9.74 34.58 13.47
C GLU A 197 -10.20 33.91 14.77
N THR A 198 -9.89 32.63 14.94
CA THR A 198 -10.32 31.80 16.07
C THR A 198 -9.29 31.76 17.20
N GLY A 199 -8.10 32.34 17.02
CA GLY A 199 -7.03 32.37 18.03
C GLY A 199 -7.37 33.18 19.29
N HIS A 200 -8.37 34.06 19.21
CA HIS A 200 -8.89 34.82 20.35
C HIS A 200 -9.94 34.05 21.17
N GLU A 201 -10.54 33.01 20.58
CA GLU A 201 -11.61 32.22 21.20
C GLU A 201 -11.03 31.10 22.08
N ARG A 202 -10.57 31.43 23.29
CA ARG A 202 -10.13 30.42 24.25
C ARG A 202 -11.30 29.79 25.00
N MET A 203 -11.19 28.48 25.25
CA MET A 203 -12.09 27.76 26.14
C MET A 203 -11.96 28.27 27.57
N ASP A 204 -13.09 28.47 28.25
CA ASP A 204 -13.10 28.88 29.66
C ASP A 204 -12.93 27.66 30.58
N PRO A 205 -12.07 27.72 31.61
CA PRO A 205 -11.81 26.61 32.53
C PRO A 205 -13.06 26.11 33.27
N ALA A 206 -14.08 26.96 33.44
CA ALA A 206 -15.35 26.57 34.08
C ALA A 206 -16.24 25.67 33.20
N GLN A 207 -16.02 25.62 31.89
CA GLN A 207 -16.77 24.77 30.94
C GLN A 207 -16.06 23.43 30.67
N MET A 208 -14.91 23.20 31.34
CA MET A 208 -13.98 22.11 31.06
C MET A 208 -14.08 20.94 32.07
N GLU A 209 -14.99 20.98 33.05
CA GLU A 209 -15.04 20.02 34.17
C GLU A 209 -15.32 18.56 33.76
N THR A 210 -15.93 18.32 32.61
CA THR A 210 -16.32 16.97 32.18
C THR A 210 -15.22 16.17 31.49
N GLN A 211 -14.14 16.80 30.98
CA GLN A 211 -13.10 16.11 30.19
C GLN A 211 -11.70 16.69 30.39
N GLU A 212 -10.67 15.94 29.98
CA GLU A 212 -9.27 16.37 30.02
C GLU A 212 -8.97 17.30 28.82
N TRP A 213 -8.54 18.52 29.10
CA TRP A 213 -8.16 19.49 28.08
C TRP A 213 -6.72 19.93 28.23
N LEU A 214 -6.03 20.10 27.09
CA LEU A 214 -4.71 20.69 26.99
C LEU A 214 -4.85 22.12 26.44
N THR A 215 -4.49 23.09 27.26
CA THR A 215 -4.44 24.51 26.88
C THR A 215 -2.98 24.95 26.70
N SER A 216 -2.77 26.09 26.04
CA SER A 216 -1.45 26.73 25.89
C SER A 216 -0.75 27.00 27.23
N GLU A 217 -1.50 27.03 28.33
CA GLU A 217 -1.00 27.24 29.69
C GLU A 217 -0.43 25.94 30.30
N THR A 218 -0.91 24.77 29.84
CA THR A 218 -0.57 23.46 30.40
C THR A 218 0.59 22.80 29.65
N THR A 219 0.79 23.10 28.36
CA THR A 219 1.85 22.49 27.53
C THR A 219 2.50 23.51 26.60
N THR A 220 3.83 23.60 26.62
CA THR A 220 4.62 24.57 25.84
C THR A 220 4.80 24.21 24.36
N ASN A 221 4.47 22.98 23.94
CA ASN A 221 4.63 22.50 22.56
C ASN A 221 3.30 22.03 21.94
N LEU A 222 2.33 22.93 21.76
CA LEU A 222 1.05 22.59 21.12
C LEU A 222 1.17 22.27 19.62
N THR A 223 2.17 22.83 18.93
CA THR A 223 2.32 22.72 17.47
C THR A 223 2.84 21.35 17.01
N GLY A 224 3.42 20.56 17.90
CA GLY A 224 4.01 19.25 17.60
C GLY A 224 3.21 18.05 18.13
N LEU A 225 2.01 18.27 18.67
CA LEU A 225 1.20 17.19 19.22
C LEU A 225 0.57 16.35 18.08
N PRO A 226 0.53 15.01 18.20
CA PRO A 226 -0.15 14.15 17.23
C PRO A 226 -1.67 14.34 17.36
N LEU A 227 -2.22 15.26 16.58
CA LEU A 227 -3.65 15.52 16.53
C LEU A 227 -4.34 14.45 15.68
N GLN A 228 -5.44 13.92 16.21
CA GLN A 228 -6.33 13.03 15.49
C GLN A 228 -6.91 13.76 14.26
N TYR A 229 -7.22 12.99 13.22
CA TYR A 229 -7.72 13.51 11.94
C TYR A 229 -6.76 14.49 11.25
N ASN A 230 -5.45 14.36 11.47
CA ASN A 230 -4.42 15.24 10.93
C ASN A 230 -4.65 16.74 11.23
N GLY A 231 -5.26 17.05 12.37
CA GLY A 231 -5.52 18.42 12.81
C GLY A 231 -6.77 19.05 12.20
N PHE A 232 -7.64 18.31 11.51
CA PHE A 232 -8.95 18.80 11.07
C PHE A 232 -10.00 18.71 12.20
N CYS A 233 -10.98 19.62 12.16
CA CYS A 233 -12.10 19.61 13.10
C CYS A 233 -13.09 18.47 12.78
N GLY A 234 -13.13 17.44 13.63
CA GLY A 234 -14.06 16.32 13.46
C GLY A 234 -15.54 16.72 13.61
N TYR A 235 -15.84 17.73 14.44
CA TYR A 235 -17.21 18.19 14.66
C TYR A 235 -17.83 18.83 13.41
N THR A 236 -17.09 19.72 12.73
CA THR A 236 -17.60 20.37 11.51
C THR A 236 -17.79 19.38 10.38
N LEU A 237 -16.94 18.35 10.30
CA LEU A 237 -17.07 17.31 9.30
C LEU A 237 -18.42 16.58 9.40
N VAL A 238 -18.90 16.30 10.62
CA VAL A 238 -20.16 15.57 10.82
C VAL A 238 -21.38 16.49 10.72
N HIS A 239 -21.33 17.67 11.34
CA HIS A 239 -22.51 18.53 11.48
C HIS A 239 -22.69 19.56 10.36
N ARG A 240 -21.67 19.80 9.52
CA ARG A 240 -21.75 20.67 8.34
C ARG A 240 -21.55 19.88 7.05
N ASP A 241 -22.29 18.77 6.91
CA ASP A 241 -22.37 17.95 5.68
C ASP A 241 -21.01 17.59 5.03
N GLY A 242 -19.97 17.33 5.83
CA GLY A 242 -18.65 16.96 5.32
C GLY A 242 -17.67 18.13 5.12
N LEU A 243 -17.95 19.32 5.65
CA LEU A 243 -17.02 20.46 5.56
C LEU A 243 -15.73 20.22 6.38
N LEU A 244 -14.58 20.26 5.70
CA LEU A 244 -13.26 20.15 6.30
C LEU A 244 -12.68 21.53 6.63
N LEU A 245 -12.65 21.86 7.92
CA LEU A 245 -11.96 23.06 8.42
C LEU A 245 -10.74 22.67 9.26
N PRO A 246 -9.63 23.42 9.16
CA PRO A 246 -8.49 23.23 10.03
C PRO A 246 -8.88 23.51 11.49
N GLY A 247 -8.47 22.64 12.40
CA GLY A 247 -8.64 22.84 13.83
C GLY A 247 -7.53 23.72 14.39
N ASN A 248 -7.89 24.66 15.25
CA ASN A 248 -6.93 25.54 15.93
C ASN A 248 -6.57 25.00 17.32
N PRO A 249 -5.31 24.56 17.54
CA PRO A 249 -4.87 24.10 18.85
C PRO A 249 -4.90 25.19 19.94
N GLN A 250 -4.93 26.49 19.55
CA GLN A 250 -4.95 27.60 20.50
C GLN A 250 -6.29 27.78 21.23
N ILE A 251 -7.39 27.25 20.68
CA ILE A 251 -8.71 27.24 21.32
C ILE A 251 -8.68 26.32 22.56
N GLY A 252 -8.01 25.18 22.41
CA GLY A 252 -7.91 24.10 23.39
C GLY A 252 -7.96 22.75 22.67
N VAL A 253 -7.04 21.86 23.03
CA VAL A 253 -7.01 20.48 22.52
C VAL A 253 -7.71 19.59 23.52
N LEU A 254 -8.70 18.84 23.07
CA LEU A 254 -9.45 17.92 23.94
C LEU A 254 -8.82 16.53 23.88
N LYS A 255 -8.56 15.93 25.04
CA LYS A 255 -8.08 14.55 25.16
C LYS A 255 -9.26 13.63 25.49
N HIS A 256 -9.52 12.68 24.59
CA HIS A 256 -10.52 11.64 24.80
C HIS A 256 -9.97 10.29 24.35
N LYS A 257 -10.05 9.25 25.21
CA LYS A 257 -9.55 7.90 24.94
C LYS A 257 -8.10 7.87 24.39
N GLU A 258 -7.20 8.63 25.01
CA GLU A 258 -5.79 8.79 24.59
C GLU A 258 -5.58 9.41 23.19
N THR A 259 -6.63 9.97 22.59
CA THR A 259 -6.55 10.71 21.31
C THR A 259 -6.81 12.20 21.54
N LEU A 260 -6.08 13.04 20.78
CA LEU A 260 -6.11 14.49 20.89
C LEU A 260 -6.89 15.09 19.74
N PHE A 261 -7.91 15.90 20.04
CA PHE A 261 -8.78 16.54 19.05
C PHE A 261 -8.61 18.06 19.04
N ALA A 262 -8.56 18.63 17.84
CA ALA A 262 -8.56 20.08 17.61
C ALA A 262 -9.88 20.52 16.97
N PHE A 263 -10.29 21.77 17.23
CA PHE A 263 -11.58 22.31 16.81
C PHE A 263 -11.43 23.61 16.03
N SER A 264 -12.39 23.88 15.16
CA SER A 264 -12.44 25.10 14.35
C SER A 264 -13.07 26.30 15.09
N SER A 265 -13.84 26.07 16.15
CA SER A 265 -14.49 27.15 16.93
C SER A 265 -14.77 26.72 18.37
N LYS A 266 -14.96 27.69 19.27
CA LYS A 266 -15.35 27.42 20.66
C LYS A 266 -16.66 26.64 20.76
N GLU A 267 -17.64 26.97 19.92
CA GLU A 267 -18.92 26.25 19.89
C GLU A 267 -18.77 24.78 19.49
N ALA A 268 -17.91 24.49 18.50
CA ALA A 268 -17.67 23.13 18.06
C ALA A 268 -17.00 22.30 19.18
N ALA A 269 -16.07 22.92 19.91
CA ALA A 269 -15.40 22.31 21.05
C ALA A 269 -16.40 21.96 22.18
N LEU A 270 -17.29 22.89 22.54
CA LEU A 270 -18.32 22.68 23.57
C LEU A 270 -19.32 21.58 23.20
N LYS A 271 -19.80 21.59 21.95
CA LYS A 271 -20.77 20.61 21.46
C LYS A 271 -20.13 19.22 21.36
N PHE A 272 -18.87 19.14 20.93
CA PHE A 272 -18.11 17.88 20.92
C PHE A 272 -17.88 17.34 22.34
N ALA A 273 -17.53 18.20 23.31
CA ALA A 273 -17.30 17.79 24.69
C ALA A 273 -18.55 17.22 25.38
N SER A 274 -19.74 17.61 24.91
CA SER A 274 -21.01 17.07 25.39
C SER A 274 -21.22 15.61 24.96
N CYS A 275 -20.87 15.28 23.70
CA CYS A 275 -21.05 13.94 23.11
C CYS A 275 -19.88 13.56 22.18
N PRO A 276 -18.69 13.18 22.71
CA PRO A 276 -17.52 12.89 21.87
C PRO A 276 -17.67 11.61 21.04
N ASP A 277 -18.28 10.57 21.63
CA ASP A 277 -18.39 9.25 20.99
C ASP A 277 -19.35 9.26 19.80
N ASP A 278 -20.42 10.05 19.86
CA ASP A 278 -21.37 10.21 18.74
C ASP A 278 -20.70 10.88 17.55
N VAL A 279 -19.88 11.90 17.78
CA VAL A 279 -19.15 12.58 16.71
C VAL A 279 -18.09 11.67 16.11
N ILE A 280 -17.36 10.90 16.92
CA ILE A 280 -16.37 9.92 16.42
C ILE A 280 -17.05 8.86 15.56
N ALA A 281 -18.20 8.32 16.00
CA ALA A 281 -18.99 7.40 15.20
C ALA A 281 -19.50 8.07 13.92
N GLY A 282 -19.93 9.33 14.00
CA GLY A 282 -20.32 10.16 12.87
C GLY A 282 -19.20 10.26 11.81
N VAL A 283 -17.98 10.59 12.23
CA VAL A 283 -16.81 10.67 11.33
C VAL A 283 -16.56 9.32 10.63
N MET A 284 -16.72 8.21 11.34
CA MET A 284 -16.58 6.87 10.75
C MET A 284 -17.72 6.54 9.76
N THR A 285 -18.92 7.06 9.97
CA THR A 285 -20.02 6.90 9.01
C THR A 285 -19.84 7.77 7.77
N THR A 286 -19.35 9.00 7.92
CA THR A 286 -19.07 9.88 6.77
C THR A 286 -17.90 9.36 5.94
N SER A 287 -16.86 8.81 6.58
CA SER A 287 -15.73 8.19 5.85
C SER A 287 -16.10 6.91 5.10
N LYS A 288 -17.18 6.22 5.51
CA LYS A 288 -17.72 5.09 4.73
C LYS A 288 -18.43 5.54 3.47
N HIS A 289 -19.04 6.73 3.49
CA HIS A 289 -19.69 7.31 2.32
C HIS A 289 -18.68 7.97 1.38
N PHE A 290 -17.63 8.57 1.95
CA PHE A 290 -16.53 9.22 1.22
C PHE A 290 -15.20 8.55 1.56
N PRO A 291 -14.78 7.51 0.81
CA PRO A 291 -13.54 6.79 1.08
C PRO A 291 -12.28 7.66 0.97
N GLU A 292 -12.38 8.82 0.30
CA GLU A 292 -11.31 9.81 0.21
C GLU A 292 -10.90 10.33 1.60
N LEU A 293 -11.81 10.35 2.57
CA LEU A 293 -11.51 10.82 3.93
C LEU A 293 -10.65 9.85 4.73
N LEU A 294 -10.64 8.55 4.39
CA LEU A 294 -9.91 7.54 5.16
C LEU A 294 -8.41 7.81 5.23
N LYS A 295 -7.80 8.10 4.08
CA LYS A 295 -6.37 8.42 4.00
C LYS A 295 -6.09 9.84 4.49
N LEU A 296 -6.96 10.80 4.19
CA LEU A 296 -6.78 12.21 4.55
C LEU A 296 -6.83 12.42 6.07
N LEU A 297 -7.70 11.70 6.79
CA LEU A 297 -7.86 11.80 8.24
C LEU A 297 -7.07 10.71 8.98
N ASN A 298 -6.26 9.91 8.28
CA ASN A 298 -5.48 8.79 8.83
C ASN A 298 -6.30 7.80 9.68
N LEU A 299 -7.52 7.49 9.23
CA LEU A 299 -8.44 6.58 9.94
C LEU A 299 -8.02 5.10 9.86
N HIS A 300 -7.02 4.76 9.04
CA HIS A 300 -6.49 3.40 8.89
C HIS A 300 -5.89 2.83 10.19
N GLN A 301 -5.54 3.66 11.16
CA GLN A 301 -5.04 3.24 12.47
C GLN A 301 -6.16 2.79 13.42
N GLN A 302 -7.43 3.09 13.10
CA GLN A 302 -8.57 2.58 13.86
C GLN A 302 -9.06 1.30 13.16
N PRO A 303 -9.16 0.17 13.88
CA PRO A 303 -9.63 -1.07 13.27
C PRO A 303 -11.02 -0.80 12.70
N LEU A 304 -11.13 -0.86 11.36
CA LEU A 304 -12.41 -0.82 10.67
C LEU A 304 -13.21 -2.00 11.21
N LEU A 305 -14.10 -1.71 12.15
CA LEU A 305 -14.88 -2.67 12.91
C LEU A 305 -16.02 -3.19 12.04
N VAL A 306 -15.68 -3.86 10.93
CA VAL A 306 -16.59 -4.64 10.09
C VAL A 306 -15.80 -5.77 9.41
N HIS A 307 -15.21 -6.67 10.20
CA HIS A 307 -15.15 -8.06 9.78
C HIS A 307 -16.42 -8.74 10.32
N PRO A 308 -17.39 -9.11 9.48
CA PRO A 308 -18.50 -9.91 9.96
C PRO A 308 -17.95 -11.32 10.26
N LYS A 309 -17.99 -11.67 11.55
CA LYS A 309 -17.70 -12.99 12.17
C LYS A 309 -16.25 -13.20 12.63
N SER A 310 -16.04 -13.10 13.94
CA SER A 310 -15.83 -14.27 14.80
C SER A 310 -15.74 -13.81 16.25
N GLU A 311 -16.72 -14.18 17.07
CA GLU A 311 -16.56 -14.18 18.53
C GLU A 311 -15.47 -15.19 18.89
N VAL A 312 -14.23 -14.74 19.12
CA VAL A 312 -13.34 -15.37 20.10
C VAL A 312 -12.49 -14.27 20.73
N GLN A 313 -12.54 -14.20 22.05
CA GLN A 313 -11.79 -13.33 22.93
C GLN A 313 -10.27 -13.52 22.77
N SER A 314 -9.52 -12.42 22.76
CA SER A 314 -8.39 -12.23 23.68
C SER A 314 -7.80 -10.82 23.48
N GLU A 315 -7.87 -10.02 24.54
CA GLU A 315 -7.02 -8.85 24.73
C GLU A 315 -5.57 -9.33 24.86
N GLU A 316 -4.77 -9.23 23.80
CA GLU A 316 -3.32 -9.06 23.92
C GLU A 316 -2.70 -8.76 22.55
N SER A 317 -1.80 -7.77 22.57
CA SER A 317 -0.85 -7.40 21.50
C SER A 317 -1.38 -6.48 20.39
N LEU A 318 -1.16 -5.18 20.63
CA LEU A 318 -0.89 -4.18 19.60
C LEU A 318 0.36 -4.61 18.80
N GLN A 319 0.17 -5.44 17.78
CA GLN A 319 1.12 -5.58 16.70
C GLN A 319 0.48 -4.93 15.48
N GLU A 320 1.16 -3.90 14.95
CA GLU A 320 0.96 -3.45 13.57
C GLU A 320 0.79 -4.69 12.71
N MET A 321 -0.39 -4.85 12.09
CA MET A 321 -0.60 -5.93 11.14
C MET A 321 0.34 -5.67 9.96
N ALA A 322 1.56 -6.19 10.06
CA ALA A 322 2.44 -6.36 8.92
C ALA A 322 1.60 -7.04 7.85
N ILE A 323 1.56 -6.44 6.65
CA ILE A 323 0.88 -6.99 5.49
C ILE A 323 1.46 -8.38 5.28
N THR A 324 0.80 -9.38 5.83
CA THR A 324 1.26 -10.76 5.79
C THR A 324 0.83 -11.25 4.42
N ARG A 325 1.75 -11.18 3.46
CA ARG A 325 1.58 -11.85 2.17
C ARG A 325 1.54 -13.35 2.44
N SER A 326 0.34 -13.90 2.59
CA SER A 326 0.11 -15.34 2.64
C SER A 326 -0.16 -15.84 1.24
N ASP A 327 0.59 -16.85 0.80
CA ASP A 327 0.27 -17.57 -0.44
C ASP A 327 -0.91 -18.52 -0.16
N SER A 328 -2.07 -18.27 -0.76
CA SER A 328 -3.25 -19.11 -0.59
C SER A 328 -3.39 -20.04 -1.78
N GLY A 329 -2.96 -21.29 -1.64
CA GLY A 329 -3.22 -22.34 -2.61
C GLY A 329 -4.60 -22.95 -2.41
N THR A 330 -5.56 -22.65 -3.27
CA THR A 330 -6.80 -23.44 -3.35
C THR A 330 -6.53 -24.72 -4.13
N GLN A 331 -6.49 -25.85 -3.43
CA GLN A 331 -6.52 -27.17 -4.05
C GLN A 331 -7.90 -27.37 -4.66
N THR A 332 -8.01 -27.34 -5.98
CA THR A 332 -9.25 -27.72 -6.66
C THR A 332 -9.54 -29.19 -6.38
N ASP A 333 -10.75 -29.48 -5.90
CA ASP A 333 -11.20 -30.84 -5.70
C ASP A 333 -11.04 -31.63 -7.01
N ILE A 334 -10.38 -32.79 -6.92
CA ILE A 334 -10.11 -33.68 -8.08
C ILE A 334 -11.44 -34.21 -8.64
N HIS A 335 -12.46 -34.27 -7.79
CA HIS A 335 -13.85 -34.57 -8.15
C HIS A 335 -14.79 -33.64 -7.38
N PRO A 336 -15.16 -32.48 -7.94
CA PRO A 336 -16.24 -31.68 -7.37
C PRO A 336 -17.47 -32.57 -7.32
N ILE A 337 -17.96 -32.88 -6.11
CA ILE A 337 -19.31 -33.45 -5.97
C ILE A 337 -20.23 -32.32 -6.45
N MET A 338 -20.71 -32.42 -7.69
CA MET A 338 -21.60 -31.42 -8.26
C MET A 338 -22.92 -31.43 -7.48
N ALA A 339 -22.96 -30.68 -6.38
CA ALA A 339 -24.19 -30.38 -5.71
C ALA A 339 -25.01 -29.51 -6.65
N ASN A 340 -26.10 -30.09 -7.16
CA ASN A 340 -27.11 -29.47 -8.00
C ASN A 340 -26.70 -29.16 -9.45
N ILE A 341 -26.46 -30.20 -10.26
CA ILE A 341 -26.57 -30.07 -11.72
C ILE A 341 -28.05 -29.93 -12.07
N ASP A 342 -28.51 -28.71 -12.31
CA ASP A 342 -29.80 -28.51 -12.92
C ASP A 342 -29.75 -29.02 -14.38
N ARG A 343 -30.33 -30.20 -14.60
CA ARG A 343 -30.40 -30.83 -15.94
C ARG A 343 -31.29 -30.05 -16.91
N LEU A 344 -32.08 -29.10 -16.41
CA LEU A 344 -32.95 -28.23 -17.19
C LEU A 344 -32.35 -26.83 -17.38
N TYR A 345 -31.12 -26.61 -16.89
CA TYR A 345 -30.40 -25.36 -17.09
C TYR A 345 -30.11 -25.12 -18.56
N GLU A 346 -30.56 -23.97 -19.06
CA GLU A 346 -30.22 -23.46 -20.37
C GLU A 346 -29.55 -22.09 -20.17
N TRP A 347 -28.49 -21.80 -20.93
CA TRP A 347 -27.83 -20.49 -20.92
C TRP A 347 -28.45 -19.52 -21.94
N ASN A 348 -29.13 -20.06 -22.96
CA ASN A 348 -29.60 -19.27 -24.09
C ASN A 348 -30.82 -18.41 -23.72
N GLU A 349 -30.64 -17.08 -23.70
CA GLU A 349 -31.71 -16.10 -23.42
C GLU A 349 -32.93 -16.27 -24.33
N TRP A 350 -32.74 -16.69 -25.59
CA TRP A 350 -33.83 -16.90 -26.53
C TRP A 350 -34.62 -18.18 -26.26
N GLU A 351 -34.01 -19.19 -25.64
CA GLU A 351 -34.76 -20.34 -25.13
C GLU A 351 -35.56 -20.01 -23.88
N HIS A 352 -34.97 -19.23 -22.95
CA HIS A 352 -35.70 -18.73 -21.79
C HIS A 352 -36.94 -17.93 -22.18
N ARG A 353 -36.80 -17.04 -23.17
CA ARG A 353 -37.95 -16.28 -23.69
C ARG A 353 -39.03 -17.18 -24.31
N ARG A 354 -38.63 -18.18 -25.10
CA ARG A 354 -39.58 -19.15 -25.69
C ARG A 354 -40.29 -19.99 -24.62
N LYS A 355 -39.57 -20.46 -23.60
CA LYS A 355 -40.14 -21.20 -22.46
C LYS A 355 -41.10 -20.34 -21.65
N ALA A 356 -40.75 -19.09 -21.37
CA ALA A 356 -41.62 -18.16 -20.66
C ALA A 356 -42.92 -17.89 -21.43
N ILE A 357 -42.84 -17.66 -22.74
CA ILE A 357 -44.02 -17.50 -23.61
C ILE A 357 -44.87 -18.77 -23.59
N LYS A 358 -44.26 -19.95 -23.72
CA LYS A 358 -44.97 -21.25 -23.66
C LYS A 358 -45.70 -21.45 -22.34
N LEU A 359 -45.09 -21.08 -21.21
CA LEU A 359 -45.73 -21.16 -19.89
C LEU A 359 -46.88 -20.16 -19.74
N ALA A 360 -46.73 -18.94 -20.26
CA ALA A 360 -47.83 -17.95 -20.28
C ALA A 360 -49.02 -18.46 -21.11
N ASP A 361 -48.75 -19.05 -22.28
CA ASP A 361 -49.75 -19.69 -23.13
C ASP A 361 -50.43 -20.89 -22.45
N LEU A 362 -49.69 -21.67 -21.65
CA LEU A 362 -50.26 -22.79 -20.90
C LEU A 362 -51.19 -22.30 -19.79
N ARG A 363 -50.93 -21.14 -19.17
CA ARG A 363 -51.82 -20.56 -18.14
C ARG A 363 -53.16 -20.11 -18.71
N THR A 364 -53.23 -19.74 -19.98
CA THR A 364 -54.47 -19.31 -20.64
C THR A 364 -55.25 -20.46 -21.28
N LYS A 365 -54.64 -21.65 -21.38
CA LYS A 365 -55.27 -22.85 -21.96
C LYS A 365 -55.98 -23.67 -20.88
N ALA A 366 -57.27 -23.97 -21.09
CA ALA A 366 -58.01 -24.91 -20.28
C ALA A 366 -57.82 -26.35 -20.82
N THR A 367 -57.49 -27.31 -19.95
CA THR A 367 -57.37 -28.72 -20.34
C THR A 367 -58.75 -29.33 -20.57
N HIS A 368 -58.92 -30.04 -21.70
CA HIS A 368 -60.20 -30.66 -22.07
C HIS A 368 -60.34 -32.11 -21.56
N SER A 369 -59.33 -32.68 -20.91
CA SER A 369 -59.42 -34.02 -20.29
C SER A 369 -58.46 -34.19 -19.12
N THR A 370 -58.93 -34.87 -18.07
CA THR A 370 -58.20 -35.21 -16.86
C THR A 370 -57.80 -36.69 -16.90
N GLN A 371 -56.71 -37.01 -17.59
CA GLN A 371 -56.04 -38.30 -17.38
C GLN A 371 -54.84 -38.07 -16.46
N THR A 372 -54.98 -38.48 -15.21
CA THR A 372 -53.94 -38.41 -14.18
C THR A 372 -53.03 -39.66 -14.17
N ASP A 373 -51.81 -39.51 -13.66
CA ASP A 373 -50.78 -40.56 -13.52
C ASP A 373 -51.24 -41.85 -12.80
N LEU A 374 -52.35 -41.81 -12.06
CA LEU A 374 -52.97 -42.99 -11.43
C LEU A 374 -53.48 -44.05 -12.43
N SER A 375 -53.61 -43.70 -13.71
CA SER A 375 -53.97 -44.68 -14.76
C SER A 375 -52.79 -45.52 -15.25
N TYR A 376 -51.56 -45.22 -14.81
CA TYR A 376 -50.30 -45.90 -15.18
C TYR A 376 -49.97 -47.11 -14.30
N MET A 377 -50.93 -47.68 -13.56
CA MET A 377 -50.71 -48.85 -12.69
C MET A 377 -51.46 -50.12 -13.12
N ARG A 378 -51.52 -50.38 -14.42
CA ARG A 378 -51.74 -51.76 -14.92
C ARG A 378 -50.42 -52.30 -15.45
N ARG A 379 -49.68 -53.05 -14.62
CA ARG A 379 -48.47 -53.76 -15.02
C ARG A 379 -48.78 -55.24 -15.28
N GLU A 380 -48.42 -55.73 -16.45
CA GLU A 380 -48.11 -57.15 -16.68
C GLU A 380 -46.64 -57.37 -16.30
N SER A 381 -46.34 -58.41 -15.51
CA SER A 381 -44.99 -58.73 -15.06
C SER A 381 -44.41 -59.92 -15.83
N SER A 382 -43.33 -59.72 -16.58
CA SER A 382 -42.43 -60.79 -17.00
C SER A 382 -41.03 -60.50 -16.46
N THR A 383 -40.43 -61.50 -15.80
CA THR A 383 -39.09 -61.39 -15.21
C THR A 383 -38.07 -62.12 -16.07
N GLN A 384 -37.04 -61.41 -16.52
CA GLN A 384 -35.83 -61.98 -17.12
C GLN A 384 -34.71 -62.01 -16.09
N THR A 385 -34.04 -63.15 -15.97
CA THR A 385 -32.94 -63.36 -15.00
C THR A 385 -31.61 -63.41 -15.75
N TRP A 386 -30.60 -62.69 -15.28
CA TRP A 386 -29.22 -62.79 -15.77
C TRP A 386 -28.31 -63.20 -14.61
N LEU A 387 -27.51 -64.25 -14.81
CA LEU A 387 -26.54 -64.70 -13.81
C LEU A 387 -25.24 -63.88 -13.91
N PRO A 388 -24.57 -63.54 -12.79
CA PRO A 388 -23.31 -62.79 -12.80
C PRO A 388 -22.18 -63.55 -13.49
N LYS A 389 -21.27 -62.83 -14.15
CA LYS A 389 -20.05 -63.41 -14.74
C LYS A 389 -18.84 -63.21 -13.83
N GLU A 390 -18.00 -64.24 -13.76
CA GLU A 390 -16.72 -64.23 -13.07
C GLU A 390 -15.69 -63.35 -13.79
N ALA A 391 -14.91 -62.58 -13.02
CA ALA A 391 -13.83 -61.75 -13.52
C ALA A 391 -12.60 -61.86 -12.59
N SER A 392 -11.41 -61.93 -13.19
CA SER A 392 -10.13 -62.02 -12.47
C SER A 392 -9.16 -60.94 -12.93
N THR A 393 -8.26 -60.52 -12.04
CA THR A 393 -7.22 -59.51 -12.32
C THR A 393 -5.86 -59.97 -11.80
N GLN A 394 -4.78 -59.54 -12.46
CA GLN A 394 -3.39 -59.86 -12.09
C GLN A 394 -2.61 -58.59 -11.75
N THR A 395 -1.64 -58.69 -10.84
CA THR A 395 -0.68 -57.62 -10.54
C THR A 395 0.73 -57.98 -11.00
N GLY A 396 1.49 -56.97 -11.45
CA GLY A 396 2.84 -57.14 -11.97
C GLY A 396 3.87 -57.34 -10.86
N LYS A 397 4.87 -58.20 -11.13
CA LYS A 397 6.03 -58.42 -10.26
C LYS A 397 7.30 -58.05 -11.04
N GLY A 398 8.10 -57.14 -10.49
CA GLY A 398 9.38 -56.74 -11.07
C GLY A 398 10.51 -57.62 -10.55
N ASP A 399 11.43 -57.99 -11.43
CA ASP A 399 12.65 -58.74 -11.10
C ASP A 399 13.85 -58.09 -11.81
N GLY A 400 15.05 -58.25 -11.26
CA GLY A 400 16.26 -57.60 -11.78
C GLY A 400 17.49 -58.49 -11.70
N SER A 401 18.33 -58.48 -12.74
CA SER A 401 19.58 -59.24 -12.79
C SER A 401 20.81 -58.34 -12.62
N SER A 402 21.79 -58.78 -11.82
CA SER A 402 23.11 -58.13 -11.74
C SER A 402 24.17 -58.94 -12.49
N VAL A 403 25.27 -58.29 -12.91
CA VAL A 403 26.36 -58.89 -13.70
C VAL A 403 27.65 -58.85 -12.85
N PRO A 404 28.52 -59.88 -12.88
CA PRO A 404 29.68 -59.93 -11.98
C PRO A 404 30.70 -58.85 -12.35
N ARG A 405 31.34 -58.26 -11.32
CA ARG A 405 32.31 -57.17 -11.51
C ARG A 405 33.71 -57.75 -11.72
N PRO A 406 34.36 -57.51 -12.87
CA PRO A 406 35.69 -58.04 -13.11
C PRO A 406 36.73 -57.34 -12.22
N LEU A 407 37.54 -58.13 -11.53
CA LEU A 407 38.62 -57.65 -10.67
C LEU A 407 39.90 -58.39 -10.98
N THR A 408 40.98 -57.67 -11.26
CA THR A 408 42.29 -58.25 -11.58
C THR A 408 43.35 -57.68 -10.65
N TYR A 409 44.12 -58.56 -10.02
CA TYR A 409 45.25 -58.19 -9.19
C TYR A 409 46.54 -58.41 -9.96
N LEU A 410 47.44 -57.42 -9.94
CA LEU A 410 48.73 -57.48 -10.60
C LEU A 410 49.83 -57.47 -9.54
N ALA A 411 50.67 -58.50 -9.54
CA ALA A 411 51.78 -58.65 -8.62
C ALA A 411 53.12 -58.43 -9.34
N GLY A 412 54.10 -57.84 -8.63
CA GLY A 412 55.47 -57.64 -9.14
C GLY A 412 55.82 -56.23 -9.62
N LEU A 413 54.94 -55.24 -9.40
CA LEU A 413 55.14 -53.84 -9.84
C LEU A 413 56.32 -53.12 -9.18
N SER A 414 56.84 -53.62 -8.05
CA SER A 414 57.94 -53.02 -7.27
C SER A 414 59.22 -53.88 -7.21
N GLY A 415 59.35 -54.89 -8.08
CA GLY A 415 60.54 -55.75 -8.18
C GLY A 415 61.63 -55.24 -9.15
N PRO A 416 62.77 -55.95 -9.29
CA PRO A 416 63.85 -55.58 -10.21
C PRO A 416 63.36 -55.51 -11.67
N LYS A 417 63.97 -54.62 -12.47
CA LYS A 417 63.47 -54.12 -13.79
C LYS A 417 63.07 -55.19 -14.84
N ASN A 418 63.40 -56.47 -14.65
CA ASN A 418 63.07 -57.57 -15.57
C ASN A 418 62.25 -58.70 -14.91
N ALA A 419 61.60 -58.47 -13.76
CA ALA A 419 60.73 -59.47 -13.15
C ALA A 419 59.43 -59.63 -13.98
N PRO A 420 58.98 -60.86 -14.27
CA PRO A 420 57.74 -61.09 -15.02
C PRO A 420 56.53 -60.60 -14.21
N LEU A 421 55.68 -59.79 -14.83
CA LEU A 421 54.42 -59.34 -14.25
C LEU A 421 53.43 -60.50 -14.25
N ILE A 422 52.88 -60.84 -13.08
CA ILE A 422 51.90 -61.92 -12.94
C ILE A 422 50.54 -61.29 -12.66
N SER A 423 49.54 -61.61 -13.50
CA SER A 423 48.16 -61.19 -13.33
C SER A 423 47.31 -62.33 -12.79
N PHE A 424 46.53 -62.02 -11.74
CA PHE A 424 45.55 -62.92 -11.15
C PHE A 424 44.15 -62.35 -11.35
N ASN A 425 43.24 -63.17 -11.87
CA ASN A 425 41.83 -62.81 -11.97
C ASN A 425 41.13 -63.16 -10.65
N LEU A 426 40.52 -62.17 -10.01
CA LEU A 426 39.80 -62.25 -8.74
C LEU A 426 38.30 -61.98 -8.91
N THR A 427 37.78 -62.07 -10.14
CA THR A 427 36.35 -61.88 -10.44
C THR A 427 35.53 -62.97 -9.73
N ARG A 428 34.56 -62.55 -8.90
CA ARG A 428 33.65 -63.48 -8.21
C ARG A 428 32.37 -63.71 -9.02
N PRO A 429 31.77 -64.91 -8.96
CA PRO A 429 30.46 -65.18 -9.53
C PRO A 429 29.36 -64.39 -8.78
N VAL A 430 28.21 -64.19 -9.42
CA VAL A 430 27.09 -63.37 -8.89
C VAL A 430 26.34 -64.06 -7.75
N ASP A 431 26.43 -65.39 -7.66
CA ASP A 431 25.64 -66.22 -6.74
C ASP A 431 26.37 -66.55 -5.41
N GLU A 432 27.47 -65.87 -5.11
CA GLU A 432 28.12 -65.84 -3.77
C GLU A 432 27.64 -64.64 -2.96
#